data_AF-A0A3G4VFC4-F1
#
_entry.id   AF-A0A3G4VFC4-F1
#
_cell.length_a   1.000
_cell.length_b   1.000
_cell.length_c   1.000
_cell.angle_alpha   90.00
_cell.angle_beta   90.00
_cell.angle_gamma   90.00
#
_symmetry.space_group_name_H-M   'P 1'
#
loop_
_entity.id
_entity.type
_entity.pdbx_description
1 polymer ?
#
loop_
_entity_poly.entity_id
_entity_poly.type
_entity_poly.pdbx_seq_one_letter_code
_entity_poly.pdbx_strand_id
1 'polypeptide(L)'
;MKNLVKWIVTLMLVIAALVSHQLGYVSEGVVNLMLVAAWLNAALLICMFFVLFDDKKLNDFADRIRTSGLKPWHSKLQSTLVTLIGCTFIYFGYWITGAVWLIAALIASVVTYALHQMASVER
;
A
#
# COMPACT_ATOMS: atom_id res chain seq x y z
N MET A 1 7.42 7.84 -9.86
CA MET A 1 8.55 7.93 -8.89
C MET A 1 8.18 8.56 -7.54
N LYS A 2 7.54 9.74 -7.46
CA LYS A 2 7.21 10.39 -6.17
C LYS A 2 6.46 9.48 -5.17
N ASN A 3 5.49 8.69 -5.63
CA ASN A 3 4.74 7.76 -4.78
C ASN A 3 5.59 6.57 -4.29
N LEU A 4 6.49 6.04 -5.11
CA LEU A 4 7.41 4.96 -4.71
C LEU A 4 8.39 5.42 -3.64
N VAL A 5 8.98 6.61 -3.81
CA VAL A 5 9.87 7.22 -2.81
C VAL A 5 9.13 7.42 -1.49
N LYS A 6 7.87 7.89 -1.53
CA LYS A 6 7.02 8.01 -0.34
C LYS A 6 6.88 6.68 0.40
N TRP A 7 6.60 5.57 -0.30
CA TRP A 7 6.46 4.26 0.33
C TRP A 7 7.76 3.73 0.92
N ILE A 8 8.89 3.94 0.25
CA ILE A 8 10.21 3.57 0.77
C ILE A 8 10.53 4.36 2.05
N VAL A 9 10.31 5.69 2.03
CA VAL A 9 10.51 6.53 3.22
C VAL A 9 9.57 6.12 4.34
N THR A 10 8.32 5.79 4.01
CA THR A 10 7.34 5.28 4.99
C THR A 10 7.82 3.98 5.62
N LEU A 11 8.32 3.03 4.84
CA LEU A 11 8.90 1.79 5.34
C LEU A 11 10.08 2.06 6.29
N MET A 12 11.01 2.94 5.90
CA MET A 12 12.14 3.30 6.77
C MET A 12 11.68 3.94 8.08
N LEU A 13 10.68 4.84 8.03
CA LEU A 13 10.13 5.50 9.21
C LEU A 13 9.41 4.52 10.13
N VAL A 14 8.64 3.58 9.58
CA VAL A 14 7.96 2.53 10.37
C VAL A 14 8.98 1.65 11.08
N ILE A 15 10.03 1.21 10.38
CA ILE A 15 11.12 0.43 10.99
C ILE A 15 11.81 1.26 12.08
N ALA A 16 12.21 2.50 11.78
CA ALA A 16 12.90 3.36 12.73
C ALA A 16 12.07 3.64 13.99
N ALA A 17 10.78 3.92 13.83
CA ALA A 17 9.87 4.19 14.95
C ALA A 17 9.69 2.95 15.84
N LEU A 18 9.49 1.78 15.24
CA LEU A 18 9.30 0.52 15.98
C LEU A 18 10.58 0.05 16.68
N VAL A 19 11.74 0.17 16.01
CA VAL A 19 13.05 -0.12 16.62
C VAL A 19 13.33 0.83 17.77
N SER A 20 13.13 2.14 17.59
CA SER A 20 13.39 3.13 18.63
C SER A 20 12.45 2.98 19.82
N HIS A 21 11.22 2.51 19.59
CA HIS A 21 10.29 2.18 20.67
C HIS A 21 10.75 0.95 21.48
N GLN A 22 11.19 -0.13 20.82
CA GLN A 22 11.75 -1.31 21.48
C GLN A 22 12.99 -0.97 22.33
N LEU A 23 13.78 0.01 21.88
CA LEU A 23 14.94 0.53 22.62
C LEU A 23 14.57 1.54 23.73
N GLY A 24 13.29 1.88 23.89
CA GLY A 24 12.80 2.80 24.92
C GLY A 24 12.98 4.29 24.63
N TYR A 25 13.45 4.66 23.42
CA TYR A 25 13.64 6.06 23.03
C TYR A 25 12.35 6.76 22.58
N VAL A 26 11.31 5.99 22.20
CA VAL A 26 10.05 6.52 21.67
C VAL A 26 8.88 6.07 22.55
N SER A 27 8.03 7.04 22.91
CA SER A 27 6.85 6.79 23.74
C SER A 27 5.77 6.01 22.99
N GLU A 28 4.94 5.28 23.74
CA GLU A 28 3.80 4.53 23.22
C GLU A 28 2.82 5.39 22.41
N GLY A 29 2.68 6.68 22.75
CA GLY A 29 1.81 7.61 22.05
C GLY A 29 2.19 7.80 20.58
N VAL A 30 3.49 7.84 20.27
CA VAL A 30 3.98 7.96 18.88
C VAL A 30 3.68 6.69 18.09
N VAL A 31 3.84 5.53 18.71
CA VAL A 31 3.54 4.24 18.08
C VAL A 31 2.03 4.12 17.82
N ASN A 32 1.19 4.53 18.77
CA ASN A 32 -0.27 4.54 18.58
C ASN A 32 -0.70 5.46 17.44
N LEU A 33 -0.15 6.66 17.32
CA LEU A 33 -0.41 7.55 16.19
C LEU A 33 0.01 6.92 14.86
N MET A 34 1.17 6.25 14.83
CA MET A 34 1.65 5.53 13.65
C MET A 34 0.69 4.39 13.28
N LEU A 35 0.20 3.62 14.25
CA LEU A 35 -0.78 2.56 14.01
C LEU A 35 -2.08 3.12 13.43
N VAL A 36 -2.62 4.21 13.99
CA VAL A 36 -3.83 4.86 13.46
C VAL A 36 -3.62 5.29 12.00
N ALA A 37 -2.47 5.90 11.69
CA ALA A 37 -2.14 6.28 10.32
C ALA A 37 -2.01 5.05 9.39
N ALA A 38 -1.44 3.95 9.88
CA ALA A 38 -1.32 2.70 9.13
C ALA A 38 -2.70 2.10 8.82
N TRP A 39 -3.63 2.14 9.77
CA TRP A 39 -5.00 1.67 9.59
C TRP A 39 -5.78 2.53 8.59
N LEU A 40 -5.63 3.86 8.64
CA LEU A 40 -6.27 4.76 7.68
C LEU A 40 -5.78 4.49 6.25
N ASN A 41 -4.48 4.26 6.05
CA ASN A 41 -3.93 3.90 4.74
C ASN A 41 -4.42 2.52 4.28
N ALA A 42 -4.48 1.53 5.18
CA ALA A 42 -4.97 0.20 4.84
C ALA A 42 -6.45 0.24 4.44
N ALA A 43 -7.28 0.99 5.16
CA ALA A 43 -8.69 1.19 4.81
C ALA A 43 -8.84 1.82 3.42
N LEU A 44 -8.04 2.85 3.10
CA LEU A 44 -8.06 3.46 1.76
C LEU A 44 -7.67 2.47 0.65
N LEU A 45 -6.67 1.63 0.88
CA LEU A 45 -6.26 0.58 -0.06
C LEU A 45 -7.35 -0.48 -0.25
N ILE A 46 -8.01 -0.88 0.84
CA ILE A 46 -9.15 -1.81 0.78
C ILE A 46 -10.31 -1.19 -0.01
N CYS A 47 -10.62 0.08 0.20
CA CYS A 47 -11.66 0.78 -0.54
C CYS A 47 -11.38 0.87 -2.06
N MET A 48 -10.12 0.77 -2.51
CA MET A 48 -9.83 0.69 -3.95
C MET A 48 -10.45 -0.55 -4.60
N PHE A 49 -10.71 -1.62 -3.84
CA PHE A 49 -11.41 -2.80 -4.34
C PHE A 49 -12.75 -2.46 -4.99
N PHE A 50 -13.47 -1.47 -4.45
CA PHE A 50 -14.78 -1.08 -4.98
C PHE A 50 -14.73 -0.55 -6.40
N VAL A 51 -13.56 -0.08 -6.87
CA VAL A 51 -13.37 0.36 -8.26
C VAL A 51 -13.57 -0.79 -9.25
N LEU A 52 -13.33 -2.04 -8.85
CA LEU A 52 -13.55 -3.22 -9.71
C LEU A 52 -15.03 -3.50 -10.00
N PHE A 53 -15.96 -2.92 -9.25
CA PHE A 53 -17.41 -3.11 -9.46
C PHE A 53 -18.06 -1.96 -10.25
N ASP A 54 -17.29 -0.95 -10.63
CA ASP A 54 -17.76 0.21 -11.39
C ASP A 54 -16.97 0.31 -12.70
N ASP A 55 -17.50 -0.32 -13.75
CA ASP A 55 -16.87 -0.42 -15.07
C ASP A 55 -16.49 0.97 -15.65
N LYS A 56 -17.30 2.00 -15.37
CA LYS A 56 -17.01 3.37 -15.84
C LYS A 56 -15.76 3.91 -15.17
N LYS A 57 -15.68 3.79 -13.84
CA LYS A 57 -14.48 4.24 -13.10
C LYS A 57 -13.27 3.39 -13.45
N LEU A 58 -13.44 2.09 -13.62
CA LEU A 58 -12.37 1.18 -13.98
C LEU A 58 -11.74 1.57 -15.33
N ASN A 59 -12.56 1.89 -16.33
CA ASN A 59 -12.11 2.40 -17.63
C ASN A 59 -11.44 3.77 -17.51
N ASP A 60 -12.03 4.73 -16.77
CA ASP A 60 -11.42 6.05 -16.54
C ASP A 60 -10.02 5.92 -15.88
N PHE A 61 -9.85 4.97 -14.96
CA PHE A 61 -8.57 4.71 -14.32
C PHE A 61 -7.57 4.01 -15.26
N ALA A 62 -8.04 3.07 -16.09
CA ALA A 62 -7.21 2.42 -17.10
C ALA A 62 -6.67 3.44 -18.12
N ASP A 63 -7.52 4.37 -18.58
CA ASP A 63 -7.14 5.46 -19.48
C ASP A 63 -6.13 6.42 -18.84
N ARG A 64 -6.29 6.74 -17.55
CA ARG A 64 -5.29 7.53 -16.81
C ARG A 64 -3.96 6.80 -16.69
N ILE A 65 -3.97 5.48 -16.50
CA ILE A 65 -2.74 4.66 -16.46
C ILE A 65 -2.06 4.63 -17.83
N ARG A 66 -2.85 4.52 -18.91
CA ARG A 66 -2.38 4.57 -20.30
C ARG A 66 -1.74 5.93 -20.62
N THR A 67 -2.44 7.02 -20.37
CA THR A 67 -1.98 8.39 -20.65
C THR A 67 -0.77 8.80 -19.80
N SER A 68 -0.66 8.30 -18.57
CA SER A 68 0.51 8.54 -17.72
C SER A 68 1.74 7.68 -18.04
N GLY A 69 1.62 6.71 -18.96
CA GLY A 69 2.71 5.81 -19.35
C GLY A 69 3.23 4.98 -18.17
N LEU A 70 2.39 4.72 -17.18
CA LEU A 70 2.80 4.06 -15.94
C LEU A 70 3.14 2.60 -16.26
N LYS A 71 4.39 2.21 -16.04
CA LYS A 71 4.85 0.86 -16.38
C LYS A 71 4.35 -0.17 -15.34
N PRO A 72 3.98 -1.41 -15.75
CA PRO A 72 3.48 -2.45 -14.84
C PRO A 72 4.41 -2.79 -13.66
N TRP A 73 5.73 -2.64 -13.84
CA TRP A 73 6.70 -2.89 -12.77
C TRP A 73 6.59 -1.92 -11.59
N HIS A 74 6.09 -0.69 -11.80
CA HIS A 74 5.87 0.27 -10.72
C HIS A 74 4.83 -0.25 -9.73
N SER A 75 3.75 -0.81 -10.26
CA SER A 75 2.65 -1.39 -9.50
C SER A 75 3.12 -2.61 -8.70
N LYS A 76 3.95 -3.46 -9.29
CA LYS A 76 4.57 -4.60 -8.60
C LYS A 76 5.43 -4.14 -7.42
N LEU A 77 6.33 -3.17 -7.63
CA LEU A 77 7.17 -2.62 -6.56
C LEU A 77 6.35 -2.00 -5.43
N GLN A 78 5.30 -1.25 -5.76
CA GLN A 78 4.43 -0.67 -4.74
C GLN A 78 3.77 -1.76 -3.90
N SER A 79 3.21 -2.80 -4.52
CA SER A 79 2.64 -3.94 -3.78
C SER A 79 3.69 -4.61 -2.89
N THR A 80 4.90 -4.86 -3.39
CA THR A 80 6.00 -5.42 -2.58
C THR A 80 6.34 -4.54 -1.37
N LEU A 81 6.43 -3.23 -1.55
CA LEU A 81 6.72 -2.30 -0.44
C LEU A 81 5.60 -2.30 0.61
N VAL A 82 4.35 -2.31 0.18
CA VAL A 82 3.20 -2.39 1.08
C VAL A 82 3.23 -3.71 1.85
N THR A 83 3.54 -4.83 1.19
CA THR A 83 3.73 -6.13 1.85
C THR A 83 4.84 -6.09 2.89
N LEU A 84 6.00 -5.49 2.57
CA LEU A 84 7.13 -5.35 3.51
C LEU A 84 6.77 -4.51 4.74
N ILE A 85 5.97 -3.46 4.59
CA ILE A 85 5.45 -2.68 5.72
C ILE A 85 4.56 -3.57 6.60
N GLY A 86 3.65 -4.34 5.99
CA GLY A 86 2.81 -5.31 6.72
C GLY A 86 3.63 -6.33 7.50
N CYS A 87 4.65 -6.92 6.86
CA CYS A 87 5.58 -7.85 7.52
C CYS A 87 6.35 -7.21 8.68
N THR A 88 6.71 -5.93 8.56
CA THR A 88 7.38 -5.18 9.63
C THR A 88 6.49 -5.09 10.86
N PHE A 89 5.20 -4.78 10.69
CA PHE A 89 4.26 -4.76 11.81
C PHE A 89 4.12 -6.13 12.49
N ILE A 90 4.06 -7.23 11.71
CA ILE A 90 4.02 -8.59 12.26
C ILE A 90 5.27 -8.89 13.08
N TYR A 91 6.46 -8.56 12.54
CA TYR A 91 7.74 -8.79 13.21
C TYR A 91 7.82 -8.13 14.60
N PHE A 92 7.30 -6.91 14.74
CA PHE A 92 7.27 -6.18 16.02
C PHE A 92 6.07 -6.49 16.91
N GLY A 93 5.28 -7.52 16.60
CA GLY A 93 4.17 -7.99 17.45
C GLY A 93 2.82 -7.30 17.20
N TYR A 94 2.69 -6.48 16.15
CA TYR A 94 1.43 -5.85 15.74
C TYR A 94 0.69 -6.70 14.70
N TRP A 95 0.35 -7.92 15.08
CA TRP A 95 -0.19 -8.97 14.19
C TRP A 95 -1.45 -8.55 13.45
N ILE A 96 -2.42 -7.90 14.13
CA ILE A 96 -3.68 -7.48 13.51
C ILE A 96 -3.42 -6.43 12.43
N THR A 97 -2.65 -5.40 12.77
CA THR A 97 -2.27 -4.33 11.81
C THR A 97 -1.51 -4.91 10.61
N GLY A 98 -0.59 -5.83 10.86
CA GLY A 98 0.17 -6.51 9.82
C GLY A 98 -0.72 -7.34 8.88
N ALA A 99 -1.65 -8.15 9.43
CA ALA A 99 -2.58 -8.95 8.65
C ALA A 99 -3.47 -8.08 7.74
N VAL A 100 -4.02 -6.99 8.28
CA VAL A 100 -4.85 -6.04 7.51
C VAL A 100 -4.03 -5.40 6.38
N TRP A 101 -2.77 -5.07 6.62
CA TRP A 101 -1.87 -4.56 5.59
C TRP A 101 -1.57 -5.57 4.49
N LEU A 102 -1.39 -6.85 4.82
CA LEU A 102 -1.21 -7.91 3.82
C LEU A 102 -2.45 -8.09 2.94
N ILE A 103 -3.65 -8.04 3.54
CA ILE A 103 -4.92 -8.06 2.79
C ILE A 103 -5.01 -6.85 1.86
N ALA A 104 -4.70 -5.65 2.36
CA ALA A 104 -4.67 -4.44 1.56
C ALA A 104 -3.67 -4.52 0.39
N ALA A 105 -2.49 -5.11 0.62
CA ALA A 105 -1.48 -5.31 -0.42
C ALA A 105 -1.96 -6.26 -1.53
N LEU A 106 -2.67 -7.33 -1.15
CA LEU A 106 -3.25 -8.29 -2.08
C LEU A 106 -4.35 -7.64 -2.93
N ILE A 107 -5.27 -6.92 -2.30
CA ILE A 107 -6.32 -6.16 -2.98
C ILE A 107 -5.71 -5.17 -3.96
N ALA A 108 -4.75 -4.35 -3.51
CA ALA A 108 -4.09 -3.37 -4.36
C ALA A 108 -3.40 -4.04 -5.56
N SER A 109 -2.78 -5.21 -5.36
CA SER A 109 -2.16 -5.99 -6.44
C SER A 109 -3.18 -6.43 -7.49
N VAL A 110 -4.32 -6.98 -7.05
CA VAL A 110 -5.41 -7.43 -7.94
C VAL A 110 -6.00 -6.26 -8.73
N VAL A 111 -6.36 -5.16 -8.04
CA VAL A 111 -6.92 -3.97 -8.69
C VAL A 111 -5.96 -3.42 -9.74
N THR A 112 -4.68 -3.31 -9.38
CA THR A 112 -3.70 -2.74 -10.31
C THR A 112 -3.38 -3.67 -11.47
N TYR A 113 -3.45 -4.99 -11.26
CA TYR A 113 -3.32 -5.97 -12.33
C TYR A 113 -4.47 -5.88 -13.33
N ALA A 114 -5.72 -5.81 -12.85
CA ALA A 114 -6.90 -5.66 -13.68
C ALA A 114 -6.82 -4.36 -14.52
N LEU A 115 -6.46 -3.25 -13.89
CA LEU A 115 -6.27 -1.97 -14.58
C LEU A 115 -5.20 -2.03 -15.67
N HIS A 116 -4.06 -2.69 -15.42
CA HIS A 116 -3.00 -2.85 -16.43
C HIS A 116 -3.42 -3.77 -17.58
N GLN A 117 -4.19 -4.84 -17.29
CA GLN A 117 -4.72 -5.69 -18.35
C GLN A 117 -5.65 -4.90 -19.27
N MET A 118 -6.62 -4.17 -18.72
CA MET A 118 -7.56 -3.38 -19.52
C MET A 118 -6.84 -2.31 -20.36
N ALA A 119 -5.87 -1.60 -19.78
CA ALA A 119 -5.05 -0.64 -20.51
C ALA A 119 -4.21 -1.26 -21.66
N SER A 120 -4.00 -2.58 -21.66
CA SER A 120 -3.23 -3.31 -22.67
C SER A 120 -4.06 -3.97 -23.77
N VAL A 121 -5.35 -4.26 -23.52
CA VAL A 121 -6.25 -5.01 -24.42
C VAL A 121 -6.89 -4.14 -25.51
N GLU A 122 -7.07 -2.83 -25.29
CA GLU A 122 -7.58 -1.89 -26.32
C GLU A 122 -6.49 -1.42 -27.33
N ARG A 123 -5.68 -2.36 -27.82
CA ARG A 123 -4.74 -2.17 -28.95
C ARG A 123 -5.27 -2.87 -30.19
#